data_AF-A0A7G9XTA0-F1
#
_entry.id   AF-A0A7G9XTA0-F1
#
_cell.length_a   1.000
_cell.length_b   1.000
_cell.length_c   1.000
_cell.angle_alpha   90.00
_cell.angle_beta   90.00
_cell.angle_gamma   90.00
#
_symmetry.space_group_name_H-M   'P 1'
#
loop_
_entity.id
_entity.type
_entity.pdbx_description
1 polymer ?
#
loop_
_entity_poly.entity_id
_entity_poly.type
_entity_poly.pdbx_seq_one_letter_code
_entity_poly.pdbx_strand_id
1 'polypeptide(L)' 'MTIDWLAFFTVVIASLVSACLVVTLFSLGLRLGDGKAAWRRPVSVTMFVLCGIAVVFGLYLIVGDHLMVLFGAA' A
#
# COMPACT_ATOMS: atom_id res chain seq x y z
N MET A 1 26.24 -17.90 -7.68
CA MET A 1 24.88 -17.95 -7.07
C MET A 1 25.04 -17.72 -5.58
N THR A 2 25.09 -16.46 -5.16
CA THR A 2 25.21 -16.07 -3.74
C THR A 2 23.91 -15.37 -3.38
N ILE A 3 23.11 -15.98 -2.52
CA ILE A 3 21.83 -15.41 -2.09
C ILE A 3 22.10 -14.17 -1.25
N ASP A 4 21.49 -13.06 -1.63
CA ASP A 4 21.55 -11.83 -0.87
C ASP A 4 20.50 -11.91 0.25
N TRP A 5 20.92 -12.46 1.39
CA TRP A 5 20.07 -12.61 2.58
C TRP A 5 19.45 -11.28 3.03
N LEU A 6 20.09 -10.16 2.72
CA LEU A 6 19.64 -8.81 3.07
C LEU A 6 18.45 -8.37 2.20
N ALA A 7 18.37 -8.80 0.94
CA ALA A 7 17.22 -8.54 0.06
C ALA A 7 15.94 -9.22 0.59
N PHE A 8 16.05 -10.43 1.14
CA PHE A 8 14.93 -11.11 1.79
C PHE A 8 14.35 -10.30 2.95
N PHE A 9 15.21 -9.74 3.81
CA PHE A 9 14.76 -8.91 4.94
C PHE A 9 14.03 -7.65 4.50
N THR A 10 14.50 -7.00 3.42
CA THR A 10 13.81 -5.83 2.84
C THR A 10 12.38 -6.16 2.42
N VAL A 11 12.16 -7.29 1.71
CA VAL A 11 10.82 -7.69 1.27
C VAL A 11 9.91 -8.03 2.46
N VAL A 12 10.46 -8.70 3.48
CA VAL A 12 9.72 -9.02 4.71
C VAL A 12 9.26 -7.74 5.40
N ILE A 13 10.15 -6.76 5.58
CA ILE A 13 9.80 -5.50 6.27
C ILE A 13 8.85 -4.67 5.41
N ALA A 14 9.10 -4.54 4.11
CA ALA A 14 8.24 -3.79 3.20
C ALA A 14 6.81 -4.35 3.15
N SER A 15 6.66 -5.67 3.05
CA SER A 15 5.35 -6.33 3.03
C SER A 15 4.63 -6.23 4.38
N LEU A 16 5.35 -6.38 5.49
CA LEU A 16 4.78 -6.24 6.84
C LEU A 16 4.27 -4.82 7.10
N VAL A 17 5.08 -3.80 6.76
CA VAL A 17 4.69 -2.38 6.93
C VAL A 17 3.51 -2.03 6.02
N SER A 18 3.52 -2.48 4.77
CA SER A 18 2.41 -2.26 3.84
C SER A 18 1.12 -2.89 4.36
N ALA A 19 1.17 -4.13 4.83
CA ALA A 19 0.01 -4.82 5.41
C ALA A 19 -0.57 -4.07 6.62
N CYS A 20 0.28 -3.67 7.58
CA CYS A 20 -0.15 -2.91 8.76
C CYS A 20 -0.79 -1.56 8.38
N LEU A 21 -0.19 -0.82 7.44
CA LEU A 21 -0.75 0.45 6.98
C LEU A 21 -2.10 0.24 6.29
N VAL A 22 -2.21 -0.71 5.37
CA VAL A 22 -3.47 -1.00 4.65
C VAL A 22 -4.59 -1.39 5.62
N VAL A 23 -4.32 -2.30 6.56
CA VAL A 23 -5.31 -2.78 7.53
C VAL A 23 -5.80 -1.68 8.47
N THR A 24 -4.89 -0.82 8.95
CA THR A 24 -5.25 0.30 9.83
C THR A 24 -6.06 1.36 9.11
N LEU A 25 -5.65 1.73 7.88
CA LEU A 25 -6.34 2.71 7.06
C LEU A 25 -7.74 2.23 6.64
N PHE A 26 -7.86 0.95 6.26
CA PHE A 26 -9.14 0.33 5.91
C PHE A 26 -10.08 0.28 7.12
N SER A 27 -9.59 -0.14 8.28
CA SER A 27 -10.37 -0.17 9.52
C SER A 27 -10.83 1.23 9.95
N LEU A 28 -9.97 2.26 9.80
CA LEU A 28 -10.35 3.65 10.03
C LEU A 28 -11.42 4.12 9.04
N GLY A 29 -11.27 3.78 7.76
CA GLY A 29 -12.20 4.15 6.70
C GLY A 29 -13.61 3.61 6.93
N LEU A 30 -13.73 2.33 7.33
CA LEU A 30 -15.02 1.73 7.69
C LEU A 30 -15.64 2.41 8.92
N ARG A 31 -14.85 2.70 9.95
CA ARG A 31 -15.34 3.33 11.19
C ARG A 31 -15.78 4.78 11.00
N LEU A 32 -15.09 5.52 10.14
CA LEU A 32 -15.46 6.88 9.73
C LEU A 32 -16.65 6.87 8.74
N GLY A 33 -16.87 5.77 8.03
CA GLY A 33 -17.99 5.60 7.09
C GLY A 33 -19.36 5.34 7.73
N ASP A 34 -19.41 4.73 8.91
CA ASP A 34 -20.66 4.24 9.56
C ASP A 34 -21.61 5.33 10.13
N GLY A 35 -21.56 6.57 9.62
CA GLY A 35 -22.30 7.71 10.17
C GLY A 35 -23.18 8.42 9.14
N LYS A 36 -24.35 8.92 9.58
CA LYS A 36 -25.36 9.61 8.75
C LYS A 36 -24.94 11.02 8.23
N ALA A 37 -23.75 11.51 8.59
CA ALA A 37 -23.29 12.84 8.19
C ALA A 37 -22.78 12.83 6.74
N ALA A 38 -23.30 13.72 5.89
CA ALA A 38 -22.93 13.81 4.46
C ALA A 38 -21.42 14.01 4.22
N TRP A 39 -20.71 14.61 5.19
CA TRP A 39 -19.27 14.87 5.14
C TRP A 39 -18.38 13.67 5.44
N ARG A 40 -18.93 12.55 5.96
CA ARG A 40 -18.17 11.32 6.24
C ARG A 40 -17.85 10.51 4.97
N ARG A 41 -18.68 10.61 3.93
CA ARG A 41 -18.49 9.91 2.65
C ARG A 41 -17.21 10.32 1.90
N PRO A 42 -16.89 11.61 1.72
CA PRO A 42 -15.62 11.97 1.09
C PRO A 42 -14.41 11.59 1.95
N VAL A 43 -14.51 11.67 3.27
CA VAL A 43 -13.40 11.31 4.19
C VAL A 43 -13.01 9.84 4.08
N SER A 44 -13.97 8.91 4.01
CA SER A 44 -13.65 7.50 3.84
C SER A 44 -13.05 7.22 2.46
N VAL A 45 -13.54 7.88 1.41
CA VAL A 45 -12.99 7.77 0.04
C VAL A 45 -11.55 8.26 0.00
N THR A 46 -11.22 9.40 0.60
CA THR A 46 -9.83 9.88 0.67
C THR A 46 -8.93 8.88 1.39
N MET A 47 -9.43 8.27 2.48
CA MET A 47 -8.71 7.23 3.22
C MET A 47 -8.48 5.97 2.36
N PHE A 48 -9.46 5.58 1.55
CA PHE A 48 -9.33 4.49 0.58
C PHE A 48 -8.33 4.80 -0.53
N VAL A 49 -8.34 6.03 -1.06
CA VAL A 49 -7.37 6.46 -2.08
C VAL A 49 -5.95 6.46 -1.52
N LEU A 50 -5.76 7.00 -0.30
CA LEU A 50 -4.49 6.94 0.40
C LEU A 50 -4.01 5.50 0.62
N CYS A 51 -4.95 4.57 0.88
CA CYS A 51 -4.65 3.14 1.00
C CYS A 51 -4.10 2.57 -0.30
N GLY A 52 -4.77 2.86 -1.42
CA GLY A 52 -4.30 2.46 -2.75
C GLY A 52 -2.92 3.01 -3.09
N ILE A 53 -2.66 4.29 -2.77
CA ILE A 53 -1.35 4.92 -2.99
C ILE A 53 -0.26 4.21 -2.16
N ALA A 54 -0.54 3.89 -0.89
CA ALA A 54 0.41 3.18 -0.04
C ALA A 54 0.74 1.77 -0.55
N VAL A 55 -0.25 1.04 -1.11
CA VAL A 55 -0.04 -0.27 -1.74
C VAL A 55 0.84 -0.15 -2.98
N VAL A 56 0.53 0.80 -3.87
CA VAL A 56 1.31 1.02 -5.11
C VAL A 56 2.75 1.39 -4.76
N PHE A 57 2.95 2.21 -3.73
CA PHE A 57 4.29 2.55 -3.25
C PHE A 57 5.03 1.33 -2.68
N GLY A 58 4.36 0.47 -1.92
CA GLY A 58 4.94 -0.78 -1.43
C GLY A 58 5.35 -1.74 -2.56
N LEU A 59 4.50 -1.88 -3.58
CA LEU A 59 4.81 -2.65 -4.79
C LEU A 59 6.02 -2.07 -5.52
N TYR A 60 6.11 -0.74 -5.62
CA TYR A 60 7.27 -0.06 -6.19
C TYR A 60 8.55 -0.31 -5.39
N LEU A 61 8.50 -0.34 -4.05
CA LEU A 61 9.68 -0.64 -3.23
C LEU A 61 10.14 -2.10 -3.31
N ILE A 62 9.21 -3.06 -3.49
CA ILE A 62 9.54 -4.49 -3.58
C ILE A 62 10.03 -4.86 -4.99
N VAL A 63 9.36 -4.35 -6.03
CA VAL A 63 9.65 -4.72 -7.44
C VAL A 63 10.66 -3.75 -8.08
N GLY A 64 10.70 -2.49 -7.65
CA GLY A 64 11.66 -1.49 -8.11
C GLY A 64 11.67 -1.29 -9.62
N ASP A 65 12.87 -1.26 -10.18
CA ASP A 65 13.17 -1.03 -11.60
C ASP A 65 12.53 -2.07 -12.54
N HIS A 66 12.33 -3.31 -12.07
CA HIS A 66 11.70 -4.36 -12.86
C HIS A 66 10.24 -4.04 -13.24
N LEU A 67 9.53 -3.26 -12.41
CA LEU A 67 8.17 -2.82 -12.70
C LEU A 67 8.18 -1.80 -13.85
N MET A 68 9.11 -0.85 -13.81
CA MET A 68 9.27 0.19 -14.84
C MET A 68 9.74 -0.39 -16.17
N VAL A 69 10.60 -1.41 -16.16
CA VAL A 69 11.03 -2.12 -17.37
C VAL A 69 9.87 -2.91 -18.01
N LEU A 70 9.00 -3.53 -17.21
CA LEU A 70 7.80 -4.23 -17.70
C LEU A 70 6.76 -3.29 -18.34
N PHE A 71 6.60 -2.07 -17.82
CA PHE A 71 5.64 -1.09 -18.34
C PHE A 71 6.25 -0.10 -19.37
N GLY A 72 7.57 0.07 -19.38
CA GLY A 72 8.31 0.96 -20.28
C GLY A 72 8.87 0.28 -21.54
N ALA A 73 8.85 -1.06 -21.62
CA ALA A 73 9.15 -1.82 -22.84
C ALA A 73 7.96 -1.93 -23.81
N ALA A 74 6.97 -1.03 -23.69
CA ALA A 74 5.85 -0.89 -24.62
C ALA A 74 6.13 0.21 -25.66
#